data_AF-R3WT98-F1
#
_entry.id   AF-R3WT98-F1
#
_cell.length_a   1.000
_cell.length_b   1.000
_cell.length_c   1.000
_cell.angle_alpha   90.00
_cell.angle_beta   90.00
_cell.angle_gamma   90.00
#
_symmetry.space_group_name_H-M   'P 1'
#
loop_
_entity.id
_entity.type
_entity.pdbx_description
1 polymer ?
#
loop_
_entity_poly.entity_id
_entity_poly.type
_entity_poly.pdbx_seq_one_letter_code
_entity_poly.pdbx_strand_id
1 'polypeptide(L)' 'MAHYVAKVLKQRPNLILDGWGVAELLVAYGQYANEESYSNFLEWKSLGNETKRKVKKPKEYAVLFYTNDDLAD' A
#
# COMPACT_ATOMS: atom_id res chain seq x y z
N MET A 1 8.82 5.86 -3.72
CA MET A 1 8.71 4.41 -3.96
C MET A 1 9.84 3.64 -3.31
N ALA A 2 11.08 3.74 -3.80
CA ALA A 2 12.25 3.02 -3.23
C ALA A 2 12.46 3.27 -1.73
N HIS A 3 12.33 4.53 -1.28
CA HIS A 3 12.43 4.85 0.15
C HIS A 3 11.38 4.13 1.01
N TYR A 4 10.14 4.01 0.50
CA TYR A 4 9.05 3.35 1.22
C TYR A 4 9.30 1.84 1.31
N VAL A 5 9.61 1.20 0.18
CA VAL A 5 9.98 -0.22 0.11
C VAL A 5 11.18 -0.53 1.00
N ALA A 6 12.23 0.29 0.93
CA ALA A 6 13.43 0.13 1.76
C ALA A 6 13.13 0.28 3.26
N LYS A 7 12.22 1.18 3.65
CA LYS A 7 11.77 1.32 5.05
C LYS A 7 11.10 0.03 5.54
N VAL A 8 10.20 -0.55 4.74
CA VAL A 8 9.50 -1.81 5.09
C VAL A 8 10.51 -2.96 5.23
N LEU A 9 11.45 -3.06 4.28
CA LEU A 9 12.49 -4.10 4.26
C LEU A 9 13.66 -3.86 5.23
N LYS A 10 13.69 -2.70 5.91
CA LYS A 10 14.78 -2.25 6.79
C LYS A 10 16.15 -2.22 6.08
N GLN A 11 16.15 -1.78 4.84
CA GLN A 11 17.34 -1.66 3.99
C GLN A 11 17.63 -0.20 3.63
N ARG A 12 18.82 0.06 3.08
CA ARG A 12 19.13 1.38 2.49
C ARG A 12 18.43 1.51 1.14
N PRO A 13 17.81 2.65 0.81
CA PRO A 13 17.15 2.86 -0.49
C PRO A 13 18.04 2.60 -1.70
N ASN A 14 19.34 2.89 -1.60
CA ASN A 14 20.29 2.65 -2.69
C ASN A 14 20.36 1.17 -3.07
N LEU A 15 20.29 0.24 -2.10
CA LEU A 15 20.31 -1.20 -2.40
C LEU A 15 19.11 -1.63 -3.25
N ILE A 16 17.96 -0.99 -3.05
CA ILE A 16 16.77 -1.23 -3.87
C ILE A 16 16.97 -0.62 -5.26
N LEU A 17 17.47 0.62 -5.35
CA LEU A 17 17.66 1.30 -6.63
C LEU A 17 18.75 0.65 -7.51
N ASP A 18 19.80 0.11 -6.89
CA ASP A 18 20.93 -0.50 -7.60
C ASP A 18 20.61 -1.94 -8.04
N GLY A 19 19.73 -2.64 -7.31
CA GLY A 19 19.47 -4.07 -7.50
C GLY A 19 18.12 -4.41 -8.13
N TRP A 20 17.12 -3.54 -8.06
CA TRP A 20 15.75 -3.85 -8.48
C TRP A 20 15.38 -3.15 -9.77
N GLY A 21 14.66 -3.86 -10.63
CA GLY A 21 13.99 -3.27 -11.78
C GLY A 21 12.84 -2.35 -11.37
N VAL A 22 12.48 -1.41 -12.25
CA VAL A 22 11.35 -0.49 -12.04
C VAL A 22 10.04 -1.25 -11.84
N ALA A 23 9.83 -2.36 -12.57
CA ALA A 23 8.64 -3.20 -12.46
C ALA A 23 8.52 -3.84 -11.06
N GLU A 24 9.63 -4.42 -10.55
CA GLU A 24 9.67 -5.03 -9.22
C GLU A 24 9.40 -3.98 -8.13
N LEU A 25 9.99 -2.79 -8.29
CA LEU A 25 9.79 -1.69 -7.36
C LEU A 25 8.33 -1.19 -7.34
N LEU A 26 7.68 -1.12 -8.50
CA LEU A 26 6.26 -0.75 -8.63
C LEU A 26 5.35 -1.74 -7.93
N VAL A 27 5.54 -3.04 -8.20
CA VAL A 27 4.71 -4.10 -7.61
C VAL A 27 4.89 -4.14 -6.09
N ALA A 28 6.13 -4.16 -5.60
CA ALA A 28 6.40 -4.23 -4.17
C ALA A 28 5.87 -2.99 -3.43
N TYR A 29 6.03 -1.80 -4.01
CA TYR A 29 5.44 -0.61 -3.43
C TYR A 29 3.92 -0.70 -3.34
N GLY A 30 3.25 -1.08 -4.43
CA GLY A 30 1.79 -1.17 -4.43
C GLY A 30 1.27 -2.19 -3.43
N GLN A 31 1.96 -3.33 -3.30
CA GLN A 31 1.59 -4.35 -2.32
C GLN A 31 1.74 -3.85 -0.87
N TYR A 32 2.90 -3.32 -0.50
CA TYR A 32 3.11 -2.81 0.87
C TYR A 32 2.21 -1.61 1.19
N ALA A 33 2.01 -0.71 0.23
CA ALA A 33 1.12 0.43 0.42
C ALA A 33 -0.35 -0.02 0.59
N ASN A 34 -0.77 -1.08 -0.10
CA ASN A 34 -2.11 -1.66 0.07
C ASN A 34 -2.28 -2.34 1.43
N GLU A 35 -1.29 -3.09 1.89
CA GLU A 35 -1.31 -3.72 3.23
C GLU A 35 -1.47 -2.67 4.33
N GLU A 36 -0.72 -1.56 4.26
CA GLU A 36 -0.83 -0.44 5.21
C GLU A 36 -2.19 0.26 5.09
N SER A 37 -2.66 0.54 3.87
CA SER A 37 -3.96 1.18 3.63
C SER A 37 -5.12 0.33 4.15
N TYR A 38 -5.05 -0.98 3.92
CA TYR A 38 -6.07 -1.92 4.37
C TYR A 38 -6.08 -2.05 5.89
N SER A 39 -4.91 -2.10 6.52
CA SER A 39 -4.80 -2.11 8.00
C SER A 39 -5.43 -0.86 8.61
N ASN A 40 -5.09 0.32 8.07
CA ASN A 40 -5.69 1.60 8.50
C ASN A 40 -7.22 1.61 8.30
N PHE A 41 -7.70 1.02 7.20
CA PHE A 41 -9.13 0.88 6.95
C PHE A 41 -9.82 -0.05 7.95
N LEU A 42 -9.23 -1.19 8.29
CA LEU A 42 -9.75 -2.10 9.31
C LEU A 42 -9.77 -1.44 10.69
N GLU A 43 -8.72 -0.71 11.06
CA GLU A 43 -8.67 0.08 12.30
C GLU A 43 -9.80 1.09 12.32
N TRP A 44 -9.95 1.90 11.26
CA TRP A 44 -11.07 2.85 11.16
C TRP A 44 -12.44 2.15 11.22
N LYS A 45 -12.58 0.99 10.57
CA LYS A 45 -13.81 0.19 10.58
C LYS A 45 -14.16 -0.32 11.98
N SER A 46 -13.16 -0.59 12.81
CA SER A 46 -13.34 -1.02 14.20
C SER A 46 -13.75 0.12 15.16
N LEU A 47 -13.54 1.38 14.78
CA LEU A 47 -13.89 2.53 15.62
C LEU A 47 -15.40 2.66 15.86
N GLY A 48 -15.76 3.23 17.02
CA GLY A 48 -17.13 3.62 17.33
C GLY A 48 -17.66 4.73 16.41
N ASN A 49 -18.99 4.81 16.26
CA ASN A 49 -19.65 5.74 15.34
C ASN A 49 -19.35 7.22 15.63
N GLU A 50 -19.18 7.59 16.91
CA GLU A 50 -18.83 8.96 17.29
C GLU A 50 -17.43 9.36 16.82
N THR A 51 -16.46 8.45 16.94
CA THR A 51 -15.08 8.66 16.51
C THR A 51 -14.98 8.67 14.98
N LYS A 52 -15.71 7.80 14.29
CA LYS A 52 -15.78 7.78 12.81
C LYS A 52 -16.29 9.08 12.20
N ARG A 53 -17.16 9.83 12.90
CA ARG A 53 -17.60 11.16 12.45
C ARG A 53 -16.51 12.21 12.49
N LYS A 54 -15.49 12.02 13.34
CA LYS A 54 -14.37 12.96 13.53
C LYS A 54 -13.14 12.59 12.69
N VAL A 55 -13.00 11.32 12.32
CA VAL A 55 -11.84 10.81 11.58
C VAL A 55 -12.21 10.52 10.13
N LYS A 56 -11.44 11.06 9.18
CA LYS A 56 -11.63 10.82 7.75
C LYS A 56 -11.50 9.33 7.45
N LYS A 57 -12.46 8.77 6.70
CA LYS A 57 -12.41 7.39 6.21
C LYS A 57 -11.13 7.21 5.36
N PRO A 58 -10.20 6.31 5.74
CA PRO A 58 -9.04 6.00 4.92
C PRO A 58 -9.47 5.22 3.68
N LYS A 59 -8.63 5.25 2.64
CA LYS A 59 -8.83 4.42 1.46
C LYS A 59 -8.58 2.96 1.82
N GLU A 60 -9.33 2.05 1.22
CA GLU A 60 -9.13 0.61 1.43
C GLU A 60 -7.88 0.12 0.70
N TYR A 61 -7.65 0.63 -0.51
CA TYR A 61 -6.47 0.33 -1.33
C TYR A 61 -5.73 1.62 -1.69
N ALA A 62 -4.41 1.61 -1.57
CA ALA A 62 -3.54 2.72 -1.98
C ALA A 62 -3.27 2.71 -3.49
N VAL A 63 -3.22 1.51 -4.09
CA VAL A 63 -2.99 1.25 -5.51
C VAL A 63 -3.96 0.16 -5.97
N LEU A 64 -4.54 0.32 -7.16
CA LEU A 64 -5.40 -0.70 -7.77
C LEU A 64 -4.55 -1.53 -8.73
N PHE A 65 -4.47 -2.84 -8.49
CA PHE A 65 -3.94 -3.79 -9.47
C PHE A 65 -5.11 -4.43 -10.20
N TYR A 66 -5.07 -4.42 -11.52
CA TYR A 66 -6.04 -5.16 -12.32
C TYR A 66 -5.79 -6.65 -12.17
N THR A 67 -6.84 -7.38 -11.85
CA THR A 67 -6.88 -8.84 -11.89
C THR A 67 -7.06 -9.32 -13.33
N ASN A 68 -6.84 -10.60 -13.59
CA ASN A 68 -7.09 -11.17 -14.91
C ASN A 68 -8.57 -11.05 -15.31
N ASP A 69 -9.48 -11.07 -14.33
CA ASP A 69 -10.92 -10.89 -14.57
C ASP A 69 -11.22 -9.44 -15.00
N ASP A 70 -10.52 -8.44 -14.44
CA ASP A 70 -10.66 -7.03 -14.86
C ASP A 70 -10.12 -6.77 -16.28
N LEU A 71 -9.29 -7.68 -16.81
CA LEU A 71 -8.68 -7.58 -18.14
C LEU A 71 -9.42 -8.40 -19.21
N ALA A 72 -10.45 -9.15 -18.82
CA ALA A 72 -11.16 -10.10 -19.69
C ALA A 72 -12.33 -9.49 -20.50
N ASP A 73 -12.53 -8.16 -20.43
CA ASP A 73 -13.55 -7.39 -21.16
C ASP A 73 -13.03 -6.77 -22.47
#